data_AF-A0A914D4Z2-F1
#
_entry.id   AF-A0A914D4Z2-F1
#
_cell.length_a   1.000
_cell.length_b   1.000
_cell.length_c   1.000
_cell.angle_alpha   90.00
_cell.angle_beta   90.00
_cell.angle_gamma   90.00
#
_symmetry.space_group_name_H-M   'P 1'
#
loop_
_entity.id
_entity.type
_entity.pdbx_description
1 polymer ?
#
loop_
_entity_poly.entity_id
_entity_poly.type
_entity_poly.pdbx_seq_one_letter_code
_entity_poly.pdbx_strand_id
1 'polypeptide(L)'
;MDFTLDFYLRQNWVDPRLAFKQDTGFKKIESLTVGVDYLDRLWKPDTFFPNEKKSNFHITTTHNSFLRIDPDGRQKTVVHSSFIFETTS
;
A
#
# COMPACT_ATOMS: atom_id res chain seq x y z
N MET A 1 21.21 -7.03 19.96
CA MET A 1 19.89 -7.22 20.62
C MET A 1 18.84 -7.13 19.53
N ASP A 2 17.91 -8.07 19.47
CA ASP A 2 16.90 -8.12 18.40
C ASP A 2 15.60 -7.52 18.93
N PHE A 3 14.92 -6.72 18.12
CA PHE A 3 13.59 -6.19 18.47
C PHE A 3 12.60 -6.38 17.33
N THR A 4 11.35 -6.65 17.69
CA THR A 4 10.23 -6.80 16.76
C THR A 4 9.41 -5.52 16.76
N LEU A 5 9.14 -4.97 15.58
CA LEU A 5 8.27 -3.82 15.38
C LEU A 5 7.04 -4.25 14.59
N ASP A 6 5.85 -4.00 15.12
CA ASP A 6 4.59 -4.22 14.42
C ASP A 6 3.91 -2.87 14.16
N PHE A 7 3.62 -2.57 12.89
CA PHE A 7 3.06 -1.28 12.49
C PHE A 7 2.25 -1.32 11.19
N TYR A 8 1.41 -0.30 11.01
CA TYR A 8 0.73 -0.05 9.74
C TYR A 8 1.57 0.92 8.89
N LEU A 9 2.03 0.44 7.74
CA LEU A 9 2.69 1.27 6.73
C LEU A 9 1.63 1.89 5.83
N ARG A 10 1.57 3.23 5.80
CA ARG A 10 0.71 3.98 4.87
C ARG A 10 1.57 4.62 3.80
N GLN A 11 1.25 4.32 2.55
CA GLN A 11 1.94 4.86 1.38
C GLN A 11 0.95 5.64 0.53
N ASN A 12 1.37 6.83 0.11
CA ASN A 12 0.59 7.67 -0.79
C ASN A 12 1.51 8.10 -1.93
N TRP A 13 1.10 7.83 -3.16
CA TRP A 13 1.79 8.31 -4.35
C TRP A 13 0.78 8.77 -5.39
N VAL A 14 1.22 9.59 -6.34
CA VAL A 14 0.38 10.05 -7.45
C VAL A 14 0.86 9.34 -8.70
N ASP A 15 -0.02 8.55 -9.33
CA ASP A 15 0.23 7.91 -10.61
C ASP A 15 -0.72 8.50 -11.67
N PRO A 16 -0.23 9.36 -12.57
CA PRO A 16 -1.06 9.96 -13.62
C PRO A 16 -1.74 8.94 -14.54
N ARG A 17 -1.22 7.71 -14.66
CA ARG A 17 -1.80 6.65 -15.51
C ARG A 17 -3.12 6.09 -14.97
N LEU A 18 -3.40 6.34 -13.70
CA LEU A 18 -4.59 5.83 -13.00
C LEU A 18 -5.64 6.91 -12.79
N ALA A 19 -5.43 8.10 -13.36
CA ALA A 19 -6.45 9.13 -13.43
C ALA A 19 -7.63 8.64 -14.28
N PHE A 20 -8.85 8.83 -13.77
CA PHE A 20 -10.08 8.43 -14.45
C PHE A 20 -11.08 9.59 -14.45
N LYS A 21 -11.98 9.61 -15.44
CA LYS A 21 -13.00 10.66 -15.53
C LYS A 21 -13.97 10.50 -14.36
N GLN A 22 -14.04 11.54 -13.51
CA GLN A 22 -14.93 11.60 -12.37
C GLN A 22 -16.41 11.52 -12.77
N ASP A 23 -16.74 12.05 -13.96
CA ASP A 23 -18.08 12.04 -14.52
C ASP A 23 -18.14 11.08 -15.72
N THR A 24 -18.87 9.99 -15.55
CA THR A 24 -19.14 9.00 -16.60
C THR A 24 -20.54 9.17 -17.20
N GLY A 25 -21.27 10.24 -16.86
CA GLY A 25 -22.65 10.48 -17.28
C GLY A 25 -23.69 9.67 -16.50
N PHE A 26 -23.29 8.58 -15.84
CA PHE A 26 -24.19 7.72 -15.04
C PHE A 26 -23.92 7.80 -13.53
N LYS A 27 -22.71 8.19 -13.10
CA LYS A 27 -22.36 8.33 -11.68
C LYS A 27 -21.10 9.18 -11.50
N LYS A 28 -21.13 10.06 -10.49
CA LYS A 28 -19.93 10.77 -10.01
C LYS A 28 -19.12 9.81 -9.14
N ILE A 29 -17.97 9.36 -9.62
CA ILE A 29 -17.08 8.45 -8.87
C ILE A 29 -16.04 9.29 -8.14
N GLU A 30 -16.22 9.48 -6.84
CA GLU A 30 -15.31 10.30 -6.02
C GLU A 30 -14.05 9.54 -5.59
N SER A 31 -14.09 8.21 -5.55
CA SER A 31 -12.92 7.35 -5.34
C SER A 31 -13.22 5.91 -5.74
N LEU A 32 -12.24 5.23 -6.30
CA LEU A 32 -12.29 3.80 -6.61
C LEU A 32 -11.55 3.03 -5.51
N THR A 33 -12.26 2.17 -4.79
CA THR A 33 -11.65 1.22 -3.84
C THR A 33 -11.49 -0.13 -4.53
N VAL A 34 -10.26 -0.62 -4.64
CA VAL A 34 -9.96 -1.94 -5.21
C VAL A 34 -9.32 -2.85 -4.17
N GLY A 35 -9.56 -4.15 -4.34
CA GLY A 35 -8.94 -5.17 -3.49
C GLY A 35 -7.42 -5.23 -3.66
N VAL A 36 -6.75 -5.79 -2.65
CA VAL A 36 -5.29 -5.91 -2.62
C VAL A 36 -4.75 -6.72 -3.81
N ASP A 37 -5.54 -7.61 -4.39
CA ASP A 37 -5.18 -8.42 -5.55
C ASP A 37 -4.78 -7.58 -6.78
N TYR A 38 -5.23 -6.33 -6.84
CA TYR A 38 -4.84 -5.39 -7.89
C TYR A 38 -3.49 -4.70 -7.61
N LEU A 39 -2.99 -4.69 -6.37
CA LEU A 39 -1.66 -4.13 -6.06
C LEU A 39 -0.53 -4.87 -6.77
N ASP A 40 -0.68 -6.16 -7.05
CA ASP A 40 0.33 -6.92 -7.80
C ASP A 40 0.34 -6.59 -9.30
N ARG A 41 -0.75 -6.02 -9.81
CA ARG A 41 -0.87 -5.57 -11.21
C ARG A 41 -0.50 -4.10 -11.39
N LEU A 42 -0.42 -3.36 -10.29
CA LEU A 42 -0.13 -1.93 -10.29
C LEU A 42 1.33 -1.69 -9.96
N TRP A 43 1.86 -0.60 -10.52
CA TRP A 43 3.17 -0.14 -10.10
C TRP A 43 3.10 0.33 -8.64
N LYS A 44 4.05 -0.13 -7.83
CA LYS A 44 4.23 0.28 -6.43
C LYS A 44 5.70 0.63 -6.20
N PRO A 45 6.02 1.56 -5.30
CA PRO A 45 7.39 1.84 -4.93
C PRO A 45 8.02 0.66 -4.19
N ASP A 46 9.25 0.29 -4.56
CA ASP A 46 10.03 -0.75 -3.88
C ASP A 46 10.52 -0.26 -2.51
N THR A 47 9.67 -0.35 -1.49
CA THR A 47 9.98 0.09 -0.12
C THR A 47 10.63 -1.04 0.66
N PHE A 48 11.86 -0.82 1.11
CA PHE A 48 12.62 -1.78 1.93
C PHE A 48 13.19 -1.08 3.17
N PHE A 49 13.47 -1.86 4.21
CA PHE A 49 14.05 -1.38 5.46
C PHE A 49 15.52 -1.84 5.55
N PRO A 50 16.52 -0.93 5.53
CA PRO A 50 17.93 -1.32 5.43
C PRO A 50 18.47 -2.15 6.61
N ASN A 51 17.91 -1.99 7.81
CA ASN A 51 18.38 -2.65 9.05
C ASN A 51 17.55 -3.89 9.42
N GLU A 52 16.80 -4.42 8.46
CA GLU A 52 15.98 -5.59 8.65
C GLU A 52 16.79 -6.87 8.48
N LYS A 53 16.69 -7.78 9.46
CA LYS A 53 17.30 -9.12 9.37
C LYS A 53 16.34 -10.14 8.75
N LYS A 54 15.03 -10.01 9.05
CA LYS A 54 13.95 -10.83 8.48
C LYS A 54 12.66 -10.02 8.38
N SER A 55 12.11 -9.97 7.18
CA SER A 55 10.77 -9.42 6.92
C SER A 55 9.74 -10.52 6.86
N ASN A 56 8.65 -10.32 7.60
CA ASN A 56 7.42 -11.03 7.36
C ASN A 56 6.39 -9.98 6.99
N PHE A 57 6.31 -9.67 5.69
CA PHE A 57 5.07 -9.09 5.18
C PHE A 57 3.96 -10.10 5.51
N HIS A 58 2.97 -9.71 6.31
CA HIS A 58 1.84 -10.57 6.59
C HIS A 58 0.94 -10.62 5.34
N ILE A 59 1.39 -11.33 4.30
CA ILE A 59 0.62 -11.57 3.08
C ILE A 59 -0.51 -12.60 3.36
N THR A 60 -0.43 -13.32 4.49
CA THR A 60 -1.24 -14.54 4.74
C THR A 60 -2.51 -14.34 5.57
N THR A 61 -2.67 -13.27 6.36
CA THR A 61 -3.85 -13.16 7.24
C THR A 61 -4.60 -11.85 7.03
N THR A 62 -5.55 -11.95 6.09
CA THR A 62 -6.72 -11.07 5.89
C THR A 62 -6.43 -9.74 5.19
N HIS A 63 -6.78 -9.67 3.90
CA HIS A 63 -7.66 -8.70 3.20
C HIS A 63 -7.90 -7.26 3.77
N ASN A 64 -7.08 -6.75 4.67
CA ASN A 64 -7.23 -5.43 5.32
C ASN A 64 -6.36 -4.36 4.67
N SER A 65 -5.83 -4.65 3.49
CA SER A 65 -5.11 -3.69 2.67
C SER A 65 -6.07 -3.22 1.58
N PHE A 66 -6.56 -1.99 1.75
CA PHE A 66 -7.41 -1.34 0.75
C PHE A 66 -6.54 -0.39 -0.09
N LEU A 67 -6.70 -0.47 -1.42
CA LEU A 67 -6.17 0.53 -2.32
C LEU A 67 -7.32 1.47 -2.70
N ARG A 68 -7.14 2.76 -2.43
CA ARG A 68 -8.05 3.82 -2.87
C ARG A 68 -7.37 4.65 -3.95
N ILE A 69 -8.04 4.83 -5.07
CA ILE A 69 -7.61 5.66 -6.18
C ILE A 69 -8.59 6.83 -6.30
N ASP A 70 -8.08 8.04 -6.14
CA ASP A 70 -8.85 9.26 -6.35
C ASP A 70 -8.81 9.65 -7.86
N PRO A 71 -9.79 10.43 -8.37
CA PRO A 71 -9.92 10.70 -9.82
C PRO A 71 -8.73 11.42 -10.46
N ASP A 72 -7.95 12.13 -9.65
CA ASP A 72 -6.70 12.81 -10.01
C ASP A 72 -5.52 11.85 -10.22
N GLY A 73 -5.73 10.54 -10.06
CA GLY A 73 -4.68 9.53 -10.12
C GLY A 73 -3.91 9.37 -8.81
N ARG A 74 -4.36 9.99 -7.72
CA ARG A 74 -3.75 9.83 -6.42
C ARG A 74 -4.12 8.48 -5.82
N GLN A 75 -3.11 7.69 -5.53
CA GLN A 75 -3.25 6.38 -4.89
C GLN A 75 -2.92 6.47 -3.41
N LYS A 76 -3.74 5.80 -2.60
CA LYS A 76 -3.54 5.63 -1.17
C LYS A 76 -3.62 4.16 -0.83
N THR A 77 -2.55 3.63 -0.26
CA THR A 77 -2.46 2.23 0.13
C THR A 77 -2.10 2.13 1.60
N VAL A 78 -2.75 1.20 2.30
CA VAL A 78 -2.42 0.83 3.67
C VAL A 78 -2.02 -0.63 3.68
N VAL A 79 -0.84 -0.93 4.23
CA VAL A 79 -0.32 -2.29 4.36
C VAL A 79 0.04 -2.54 5.81
N HIS A 80 -0.49 -3.61 6.40
CA HIS A 80 -0.09 -4.07 7.72
C HIS A 80 1.22 -4.84 7.62
N SER A 81 2.26 -4.42 8.35
CA SER A 81 3.61 -4.95 8.18
C SER A 81 4.30 -5.17 9.52
N SER A 82 4.93 -6.33 9.70
CA SER A 82 5.71 -6.66 10.90
C SER A 82 7.15 -6.92 10.49
N PHE A 83 8.09 -6.21 11.12
CA PHE A 83 9.51 -6.20 10.78
C PHE A 83 10.34 -6.59 11.99
N ILE A 84 11.36 -7.44 11.79
CA ILE A 84 12.33 -7.80 12.83
C ILE A 84 13.65 -7.08 12.51
N PHE A 85 14.05 -6.21 13.43
CA PHE A 85 15.24 -5.38 13.30
C PHE A 85 16.35 -5.82 14.24
N GLU A 86 17.59 -5.72 13.79
CA GLU A 86 18.77 -5.80 14.66
C GLU A 86 19.21 -4.40 15.09
N THR A 87 19.59 -4.26 16.36
CA THR A 87 20.30 -3.05 16.81
C THR A 87 21.70 -3.04 16.21
N THR A 88 21.99 -2.09 15.33
CA THR A 88 23.38 -1.72 14.98
C THR A 88 24.00 -1.04 16.20
N SER A 89 24.99 -1.69 16.81
CA SER A 89 25.90 -1.04 17.77
C SER A 89 26.98 -0.26 17.05
#